data_AF-A0A067T172-F1
#
_entry.id   AF-A0A067T172-F1
#
_cell.length_a   1.000
_cell.length_b   1.000
_cell.length_c   1.000
_cell.angle_alpha   90.00
_cell.angle_beta   90.00
_cell.angle_gamma   90.00
#
_symmetry.space_group_name_H-M   'P 1'
#
loop_
_entity.id
_entity.type
_entity.pdbx_description
1 polymer ?
#
loop_
_entity_poly.entity_id
_entity_poly.type
_entity_poly.pdbx_seq_one_letter_code
_entity_poly.pdbx_strand_id
1 'polypeptide(L)'
;MDPAYQNKKVIDLSDAELIALGFQGENVHPEVKDIVDKVRASPEHLGTVTCFMVDCLRRRVNRPPTSTVSEAETLYLELSNDPDAHTVVAPNLISKYEMNFWYHGLSTNPPKLMWRSDLETNPFPIPPPGTDFSKIPYKHGVANTAYKTAHGVFNTPLNHVWRDPVVPRIMASMKARGLKCSMLMTARFSTVEEGKDETRGPVVVWIAVRPNTTDAAAVRDATPDILRILADVQITDVVVEWYEGSVDRMVDLP
;
A
#
# COMPACT_ATOMS: atom_id res chain seq x y z
N MET A 1 12.45 -23.96 -19.44
CA MET A 1 13.55 -24.75 -18.83
C MET A 1 13.05 -26.15 -18.57
N ASP A 2 13.89 -27.16 -18.81
CA ASP A 2 13.62 -28.55 -18.47
C ASP A 2 13.49 -28.71 -16.93
N PRO A 3 12.39 -29.29 -16.41
CA PRO A 3 12.19 -29.54 -14.99
C PRO A 3 13.36 -30.28 -14.30
N ALA A 4 14.09 -31.12 -15.03
CA ALA A 4 15.24 -31.87 -14.49
C ALA A 4 16.40 -30.97 -14.05
N TYR A 5 16.47 -29.73 -14.53
CA TYR A 5 17.51 -28.77 -14.19
C TYR A 5 17.07 -27.73 -13.15
N GLN A 6 15.77 -27.61 -12.88
CA GLN A 6 15.21 -26.51 -12.10
C GLN A 6 15.87 -26.35 -10.71
N ASN A 7 16.08 -27.46 -10.00
CA ASN A 7 16.66 -27.46 -8.66
C ASN A 7 18.18 -27.73 -8.65
N LYS A 8 18.81 -27.96 -9.80
CA LYS A 8 20.26 -28.13 -9.87
C LYS A 8 20.94 -26.80 -9.55
N LYS A 9 22.04 -26.86 -8.81
CA LYS A 9 22.85 -25.68 -8.52
C LYS A 9 23.67 -25.33 -9.75
N VAL A 10 23.86 -24.03 -9.97
CA VAL A 10 24.66 -23.54 -11.11
C VAL A 10 26.11 -23.99 -11.00
N ILE A 11 26.63 -24.11 -9.78
CA ILE A 11 27.99 -24.60 -9.51
C ILE A 11 28.21 -26.07 -9.90
N ASP A 12 27.12 -26.86 -9.99
CA ASP A 12 27.18 -28.28 -10.31
C ASP A 12 27.10 -28.55 -11.83
N LEU A 13 26.95 -27.50 -12.64
CA LEU A 13 26.83 -27.59 -14.10
C LEU A 13 28.18 -27.42 -14.79
N SER A 14 28.37 -28.19 -15.86
CA SER A 14 29.47 -27.99 -16.80
C SER A 14 29.27 -26.75 -17.68
N ASP A 15 30.35 -26.23 -18.27
CA ASP A 15 30.31 -25.12 -19.23
C ASP A 15 29.37 -25.42 -20.41
N ALA A 16 29.36 -26.67 -20.88
CA ALA A 16 28.48 -27.11 -21.94
C ALA A 16 27.00 -27.07 -21.53
N GLU A 17 26.67 -27.46 -20.30
CA GLU A 17 25.31 -27.35 -19.77
C GLU A 17 24.90 -25.89 -19.56
N LEU A 18 25.79 -25.02 -19.07
CA LEU A 18 25.53 -23.59 -18.92
C LEU A 18 25.27 -22.91 -20.27
N ILE A 19 26.02 -23.29 -21.31
CA ILE A 19 25.80 -22.80 -22.69
C ILE A 19 24.48 -23.34 -23.25
N ALA A 20 24.22 -24.65 -23.11
CA ALA A 20 22.99 -25.28 -23.59
C ALA A 20 21.73 -24.70 -22.91
N LEU A 21 21.83 -24.36 -21.62
CA LEU A 21 20.78 -23.69 -20.87
C LEU A 21 20.67 -22.20 -21.17
N GLY A 22 21.60 -21.62 -21.94
CA GLY A 22 21.62 -20.20 -22.32
C GLY A 22 21.95 -19.26 -21.16
N PHE A 23 22.83 -19.70 -20.27
CA PHE A 23 23.37 -18.96 -19.12
C PHE A 23 24.79 -18.45 -19.34
N GLN A 24 25.51 -19.04 -20.30
CA GLN A 24 26.78 -18.54 -20.83
C GLN A 24 26.79 -18.62 -22.36
N GLY A 25 27.75 -17.95 -23.00
CA GLY A 25 27.88 -17.86 -24.46
C GLY A 25 27.90 -16.42 -24.97
N GLU A 26 28.05 -16.24 -26.29
CA GLU A 26 28.20 -14.93 -26.92
C GLU A 26 26.89 -14.11 -26.93
N ASN A 27 25.74 -14.78 -26.95
CA ASN A 27 24.42 -14.14 -27.07
C ASN A 27 23.63 -14.06 -25.74
N VAL A 28 24.31 -14.23 -24.60
CA VAL A 28 23.68 -14.17 -23.28
C VAL A 28 23.70 -12.74 -22.75
N HIS A 29 22.59 -12.31 -22.15
CA HIS A 29 22.48 -10.98 -21.54
C HIS A 29 23.57 -10.79 -20.46
N PRO A 30 24.30 -9.64 -20.44
CA PRO A 30 25.44 -9.44 -19.54
C PRO A 30 25.13 -9.71 -18.06
N GLU A 31 23.94 -9.34 -17.59
CA GLU A 31 23.51 -9.57 -16.20
C GLU A 31 23.34 -11.07 -15.84
N VAL A 32 22.90 -11.89 -16.80
CA VAL A 32 22.78 -13.34 -16.61
C VAL A 32 24.16 -14.00 -16.60
N LYS A 33 25.08 -13.48 -17.42
CA LYS A 33 26.47 -13.96 -17.44
C LYS A 33 27.21 -13.58 -16.14
N ASP A 34 27.06 -12.34 -15.69
CA ASP A 34 27.68 -11.83 -14.46
C ASP A 34 27.28 -12.63 -13.22
N ILE A 35 25.99 -12.99 -13.07
CA ILE A 35 25.57 -13.78 -11.91
C ILE A 35 26.16 -15.20 -11.94
N VAL A 36 26.25 -15.83 -13.12
CA VAL A 36 26.83 -17.18 -13.26
C VAL A 36 28.34 -17.14 -12.97
N ASP A 37 29.03 -16.12 -13.47
CA ASP A 37 30.47 -15.95 -13.24
C ASP A 37 30.76 -15.69 -11.75
N LYS A 38 29.96 -14.86 -11.08
CA LYS A 38 30.07 -14.61 -9.62
C LYS A 38 29.78 -15.86 -8.79
N VAL A 39 28.74 -16.63 -9.14
CA VAL A 39 28.41 -17.88 -8.46
C VAL A 39 29.55 -18.88 -8.53
N ARG A 40 30.25 -18.94 -9.68
CA ARG A 40 31.42 -19.82 -9.86
C ARG A 40 32.69 -19.29 -9.21
N ALA A 41 32.85 -17.97 -9.13
CA ALA A 41 33.99 -17.35 -8.46
C ALA A 41 33.91 -17.44 -6.93
N SER A 42 32.70 -17.56 -6.36
CA SER A 42 32.49 -17.60 -4.90
C SER A 42 31.47 -18.67 -4.48
N PRO A 43 31.78 -19.96 -4.70
CA PRO A 43 30.86 -21.06 -4.40
C PRO A 43 30.55 -21.19 -2.90
N GLU A 44 31.45 -20.76 -1.99
CA GLU A 44 31.18 -20.77 -0.54
C GLU A 44 30.05 -19.83 -0.12
N HIS A 45 29.79 -18.76 -0.89
CA HIS A 45 28.77 -17.76 -0.59
C HIS A 45 27.53 -17.90 -1.48
N LEU A 46 27.70 -18.38 -2.71
CA LEU A 46 26.66 -18.38 -3.75
C LEU A 46 26.34 -19.79 -4.28
N GLY A 47 26.91 -20.85 -3.70
CA GLY A 47 26.69 -22.25 -4.11
C GLY A 47 25.27 -22.79 -3.90
N THR A 48 24.34 -21.98 -3.40
CA THR A 48 22.91 -22.30 -3.29
C THR A 48 22.10 -21.83 -4.49
N VAL A 49 22.68 -21.02 -5.39
CA VAL A 49 21.98 -20.49 -6.56
C VAL A 49 21.64 -21.63 -7.53
N THR A 50 20.35 -21.80 -7.81
CA THR A 50 19.83 -22.84 -8.70
C THR A 50 19.61 -22.34 -10.12
N CYS A 51 19.50 -23.27 -11.07
CA CYS A 51 19.17 -22.95 -12.46
C CYS A 51 17.83 -22.22 -12.56
N PHE A 52 16.85 -22.53 -11.70
CA PHE A 52 15.59 -21.80 -11.65
C PHE A 52 15.78 -20.31 -11.38
N MET A 53 16.62 -19.95 -10.40
CA MET A 53 16.88 -18.55 -10.04
C MET A 53 17.51 -17.78 -11.21
N VAL A 54 18.47 -18.41 -11.91
CA VAL A 54 19.12 -17.81 -13.09
C VAL A 54 18.15 -17.74 -14.29
N ASP A 55 17.27 -18.72 -14.47
CA ASP A 55 16.24 -18.68 -15.52
C ASP A 55 15.20 -17.59 -15.27
N CYS A 56 14.81 -17.36 -14.02
CA CYS A 56 13.94 -16.25 -13.63
C CYS A 56 14.57 -14.90 -13.99
N LEU A 57 15.85 -14.70 -13.67
CA LEU A 57 16.59 -13.49 -14.06
C LEU A 57 16.64 -13.35 -15.59
N ARG A 58 16.98 -14.43 -16.30
CA ARG A 58 17.03 -14.45 -17.77
C ARG A 58 15.69 -14.06 -18.39
N ARG A 59 14.58 -14.60 -17.90
CA ARG A 59 13.23 -14.25 -18.36
C ARG A 59 12.90 -12.78 -18.06
N ARG A 60 13.39 -12.22 -16.96
CA ARG A 60 13.21 -10.81 -16.60
C ARG A 60 13.93 -9.89 -17.58
N VAL A 61 15.20 -10.16 -17.87
CA VAL A 61 16.03 -9.29 -18.75
C VAL A 61 15.67 -9.43 -20.23
N ASN A 62 15.20 -10.60 -20.65
CA ASN A 62 14.74 -10.84 -22.02
C ASN A 62 13.26 -10.50 -22.24
N ARG A 63 12.55 -10.08 -21.20
CA ARG A 63 11.20 -9.56 -21.36
C ARG A 63 11.33 -8.24 -22.13
N PRO A 64 10.57 -8.02 -23.22
CA PRO A 64 10.38 -6.66 -23.73
C PRO A 64 9.93 -5.79 -22.56
N PRO A 65 10.29 -4.50 -22.50
CA PRO A 65 9.92 -3.66 -21.36
C PRO A 65 8.40 -3.59 -21.26
N THR A 66 7.81 -4.51 -20.50
CA THR A 66 6.63 -4.21 -19.71
C THR A 66 7.17 -3.41 -18.55
N SER A 67 7.50 -2.15 -18.83
CA SER A 67 7.55 -1.11 -17.82
C SER A 67 6.12 -0.94 -17.33
N THR A 68 5.70 -1.85 -16.46
CA THR A 68 4.70 -1.49 -15.47
C THR A 68 5.47 -1.44 -14.17
N VAL A 69 6.33 -0.43 -14.07
CA VAL A 69 6.55 0.22 -12.77
C VAL A 69 5.14 0.42 -12.23
N SER A 70 4.85 -0.13 -11.06
CA SER A 70 3.51 0.02 -10.48
C SER A 70 3.19 1.51 -10.44
N GLU A 71 1.97 1.93 -10.72
CA GLU A 71 1.59 3.36 -10.61
C GLU A 71 2.00 3.95 -9.25
N ALA A 72 1.97 3.13 -8.19
CA ALA A 72 2.46 3.48 -6.87
C ALA A 72 3.98 3.72 -6.79
N GLU A 73 4.80 2.98 -7.54
CA GLU A 73 6.24 3.18 -7.63
C GLU A 73 6.58 4.45 -8.42
N THR A 74 5.87 4.71 -9.52
CA THR A 74 5.99 5.96 -10.27
C THR A 74 5.63 7.16 -9.39
N LEU A 75 4.47 7.07 -8.71
CA LEU A 75 4.02 8.12 -7.79
C LEU A 75 4.96 8.31 -6.61
N TYR A 76 5.58 7.24 -6.10
CA TYR A 76 6.60 7.35 -5.07
C TYR A 76 7.84 8.09 -5.57
N LEU A 77 8.34 7.76 -6.77
CA LEU A 77 9.49 8.44 -7.36
C LEU A 77 9.21 9.92 -7.61
N GLU A 78 8.00 10.26 -8.06
CA GLU A 78 7.57 11.66 -8.20
C GLU A 78 7.56 12.39 -6.86
N LEU A 79 6.91 11.82 -5.84
CA LEU A 79 6.79 12.44 -4.53
C LEU A 79 8.12 12.47 -3.76
N SER A 80 8.99 11.49 -3.93
CA SER A 80 10.31 11.47 -3.30
C SER A 80 11.24 12.56 -3.82
N ASN A 81 11.01 13.03 -5.06
CA ASN A 81 11.75 14.14 -5.65
C ASN A 81 11.08 15.50 -5.41
N ASP A 82 9.86 15.51 -4.86
CA ASP A 82 9.12 16.73 -4.54
C ASP A 82 9.48 17.18 -3.10
N PRO A 83 10.21 18.29 -2.92
CA PRO A 83 10.62 18.76 -1.59
C PRO A 83 9.42 19.11 -0.70
N ASP A 84 8.28 19.42 -1.30
CA ASP A 84 7.04 19.79 -0.60
C ASP A 84 6.16 18.57 -0.29
N ALA A 85 6.47 17.39 -0.82
CA ALA A 85 5.63 16.22 -0.63
C ALA A 85 5.66 15.69 0.81
N HIS A 86 6.76 15.93 1.52
CA HIS A 86 7.03 15.45 2.86
C HIS A 86 6.66 16.45 3.96
N THR A 87 6.21 17.65 3.60
CA THR A 87 5.74 18.66 4.54
C THR A 87 4.28 18.99 4.29
N VAL A 88 3.61 19.54 5.30
CA VAL A 88 2.24 20.03 5.15
C VAL A 88 2.30 21.41 4.51
N VAL A 89 1.86 21.51 3.27
CA VAL A 89 1.80 22.77 2.52
C VAL A 89 0.35 23.16 2.30
N ALA A 90 0.00 24.40 2.65
CA ALA A 90 -1.35 24.93 2.46
C ALA A 90 -1.79 24.81 0.98
N PRO A 91 -3.06 24.48 0.69
CA PRO A 91 -4.19 24.36 1.61
C PRO A 91 -4.34 22.97 2.25
N ASN A 92 -3.42 22.04 1.98
CA ASN A 92 -3.51 20.69 2.54
C ASN A 92 -3.26 20.71 4.04
N LEU A 93 -3.90 19.78 4.74
CA LEU A 93 -3.74 19.59 6.19
C LEU A 93 -2.91 18.36 6.54
N ILE A 94 -2.57 17.56 5.53
CA ILE A 94 -1.68 16.41 5.60
C ILE A 94 -0.66 16.51 4.46
N SER A 95 0.49 15.84 4.61
CA SER A 95 1.52 15.85 3.57
C SER A 95 1.02 15.16 2.29
N LYS A 96 1.53 15.56 1.11
CA LYS A 96 1.18 14.86 -0.13
C LYS A 96 1.57 13.39 -0.05
N TYR A 97 2.68 13.10 0.62
CA TYR A 97 3.15 11.75 0.84
C TYR A 97 2.12 10.90 1.61
N GLU A 98 1.67 11.38 2.78
CA GLU A 98 0.66 10.70 3.59
C GLU A 98 -0.68 10.55 2.84
N MET A 99 -1.14 11.61 2.17
CA MET A 99 -2.37 11.60 1.37
C MET A 99 -2.41 10.43 0.36
N ASN A 100 -1.29 10.14 -0.29
CA ASN A 100 -1.21 9.10 -1.32
C ASN A 100 -0.87 7.71 -0.77
N PHE A 101 -0.18 7.61 0.37
CA PHE A 101 0.32 6.33 0.89
C PHE A 101 -0.38 5.83 2.16
N TRP A 102 -1.30 6.59 2.78
CA TRP A 102 -2.03 6.17 3.98
C TRP A 102 -2.77 4.84 3.81
N TYR A 103 -3.40 4.63 2.65
CA TYR A 103 -4.16 3.43 2.31
C TYR A 103 -3.38 2.45 1.42
N HIS A 104 -2.06 2.66 1.26
CA HIS A 104 -1.23 1.78 0.46
C HIS A 104 -1.33 0.33 0.97
N GLY A 105 -1.45 -0.61 0.03
CA GLY A 105 -1.62 -2.03 0.34
C GLY A 105 -3.08 -2.52 0.37
N LEU A 106 -4.08 -1.63 0.49
CA LEU A 106 -5.50 -2.03 0.41
C LEU A 106 -5.94 -2.48 -0.99
N SER A 107 -5.45 -1.79 -2.03
CA SER A 107 -5.72 -2.09 -3.43
C SER A 107 -4.60 -1.53 -4.32
N THR A 108 -4.62 -1.85 -5.61
CA THR A 108 -3.66 -1.31 -6.60
C THR A 108 -3.73 0.21 -6.72
N ASN A 109 -4.93 0.78 -6.57
CA ASN A 109 -5.19 2.22 -6.62
C ASN A 109 -6.09 2.59 -5.43
N PRO A 110 -5.50 2.73 -4.23
CA PRO A 110 -6.29 3.06 -3.04
C PRO A 110 -6.74 4.52 -3.09
N PRO A 111 -7.85 4.87 -2.41
CA PRO A 111 -8.27 6.26 -2.34
C PRO A 111 -7.22 7.14 -1.67
N LYS A 112 -7.28 8.44 -1.93
CA LYS A 112 -6.43 9.43 -1.25
C LYS A 112 -7.06 9.86 0.07
N LEU A 113 -6.28 9.87 1.14
CA LEU A 113 -6.74 10.37 2.44
C LEU A 113 -6.98 11.89 2.33
N MET A 114 -8.08 12.39 2.89
CA MET A 114 -8.33 13.83 3.01
C MET A 114 -7.99 14.35 4.41
N TRP A 115 -8.42 13.61 5.44
CA TRP A 115 -8.25 13.99 6.84
C TRP A 115 -8.44 12.77 7.74
N ARG A 116 -7.77 12.77 8.91
CA ARG A 116 -8.00 11.80 9.97
C ARG A 116 -7.89 12.45 11.35
N SER A 117 -8.69 11.97 12.29
CA SER A 117 -8.80 12.59 13.63
C SER A 117 -7.63 12.31 14.56
N ASP A 118 -6.83 11.29 14.29
CA ASP A 118 -5.73 10.82 15.15
C ASP A 118 -4.35 11.33 14.71
N LEU A 119 -4.31 12.37 13.87
CA LEU A 119 -3.10 12.91 13.26
C LEU A 119 -1.99 13.23 14.28
N GLU A 120 -2.35 13.81 15.42
CA GLU A 120 -1.40 14.20 16.47
C GLU A 120 -0.88 13.00 17.29
N THR A 121 -1.72 12.00 17.50
CA THR A 121 -1.42 10.83 18.34
C THR A 121 -0.80 9.67 17.58
N ASN A 122 -0.92 9.68 16.25
CA ASN A 122 -0.49 8.61 15.36
C ASN A 122 0.17 9.23 14.12
N PRO A 123 1.38 9.80 14.22
CA PRO A 123 2.02 10.46 13.09
C PRO A 123 2.33 9.45 11.96
N PHE A 124 2.12 9.85 10.70
CA PHE A 124 2.48 9.00 9.58
C PHE A 124 4.00 9.02 9.38
N PRO A 125 4.67 7.85 9.26
CA PRO A 125 6.11 7.79 9.08
C PRO A 125 6.51 8.41 7.74
N ILE A 126 7.30 9.47 7.79
CA ILE A 126 7.88 10.12 6.61
C ILE A 126 9.34 9.68 6.49
N PRO A 127 9.75 9.06 5.37
CA PRO A 127 11.14 8.66 5.19
C PRO A 127 12.06 9.90 5.12
N PRO A 128 13.26 9.85 5.75
CA PRO A 128 14.24 10.92 5.61
C PRO A 128 14.65 11.14 4.14
N PRO A 129 14.99 12.39 3.75
CA PRO A 129 15.52 12.67 2.41
C PRO A 129 16.74 11.79 2.10
N GLY A 130 16.78 11.21 0.89
CA GLY A 130 17.86 10.31 0.48
C GLY A 130 17.77 8.87 0.98
N THR A 131 16.66 8.47 1.62
CA THR A 131 16.40 7.07 1.95
C THR A 131 16.18 6.25 0.69
N ASP A 132 16.86 5.10 0.59
CA ASP A 132 16.79 4.22 -0.59
C ASP A 132 15.35 3.81 -0.95
N PHE A 133 15.14 3.72 -2.27
CA PHE A 133 13.89 3.62 -3.04
C PHE A 133 12.94 2.47 -2.68
N SER A 134 13.33 1.60 -1.77
CA SER A 134 12.58 0.43 -1.37
C SER A 134 11.79 0.64 -0.09
N LYS A 135 11.68 1.84 0.48
CA LYS A 135 10.93 2.10 1.72
C LYS A 135 9.80 3.11 1.54
N ILE A 136 8.82 2.81 0.68
CA ILE A 136 7.46 3.20 1.10
C ILE A 136 7.28 2.54 2.48
N PRO A 137 6.77 3.22 3.52
CA PRO A 137 6.61 2.64 4.86
C PRO A 137 5.88 1.28 4.89
N TYR A 138 5.31 0.85 3.76
CA TYR A 138 4.61 -0.41 3.60
C TYR A 138 5.00 -1.26 2.38
N LYS A 139 6.15 -1.03 1.72
CA LYS A 139 6.62 -1.95 0.66
C LYS A 139 8.14 -2.08 0.67
N HIS A 140 8.63 -3.26 1.02
CA HIS A 140 9.94 -3.81 0.64
C HIS A 140 9.81 -5.10 -0.20
N GLY A 141 8.87 -5.17 -1.14
CA GLY A 141 9.03 -5.97 -2.36
C GLY A 141 8.84 -7.49 -2.24
N VAL A 142 9.35 -8.17 -3.26
CA VAL A 142 9.46 -9.62 -3.38
C VAL A 142 10.16 -10.13 -2.11
N ALA A 143 9.40 -10.86 -1.28
CA ALA A 143 9.54 -10.95 0.18
C ALA A 143 9.52 -9.54 0.82
N ASN A 144 8.40 -9.16 1.46
CA ASN A 144 8.17 -7.93 2.28
C ASN A 144 7.24 -6.86 1.72
N THR A 145 6.02 -7.24 1.32
CA THR A 145 4.93 -6.28 1.19
C THR A 145 4.27 -6.12 2.56
N ALA A 146 4.25 -4.91 3.12
CA ALA A 146 3.43 -4.71 4.30
C ALA A 146 1.99 -4.54 3.82
N TYR A 147 1.15 -5.52 4.13
CA TYR A 147 -0.23 -5.52 3.66
C TYR A 147 -1.08 -4.71 4.62
N LYS A 148 -1.76 -3.68 4.10
CA LYS A 148 -2.89 -3.08 4.80
C LYS A 148 -4.14 -3.87 4.42
N THR A 149 -4.87 -4.38 5.41
CA THR A 149 -6.13 -5.11 5.17
C THR A 149 -7.28 -4.39 5.87
N ALA A 150 -8.38 -4.18 5.17
CA ALA A 150 -9.60 -3.66 5.76
C ALA A 150 -10.45 -4.80 6.33
N HIS A 151 -10.77 -4.72 7.61
CA HIS A 151 -11.62 -5.65 8.31
C HIS A 151 -12.93 -5.00 8.72
N GLY A 152 -14.01 -5.76 8.71
CA GLY A 152 -15.25 -5.34 9.35
C GLY A 152 -15.09 -5.18 10.86
N VAL A 153 -15.92 -4.33 11.46
CA VAL A 153 -16.02 -4.15 12.91
C VAL A 153 -17.14 -5.04 13.42
N PHE A 154 -16.80 -6.01 14.25
CA PHE A 154 -17.74 -6.97 14.83
C PHE A 154 -17.51 -7.11 16.33
N ASN A 155 -18.56 -7.50 17.06
CA ASN A 155 -18.51 -7.77 18.50
C ASN A 155 -18.00 -6.58 19.33
N THR A 156 -18.38 -5.36 18.95
CA THR A 156 -18.05 -4.13 19.69
C THR A 156 -19.32 -3.42 20.16
N PRO A 157 -19.26 -2.59 21.23
CA PRO A 157 -20.40 -1.76 21.65
C PRO A 157 -20.98 -0.90 20.52
N LEU A 158 -20.11 -0.45 19.58
CA LEU A 158 -20.52 0.33 18.41
C LEU A 158 -21.54 -0.42 17.55
N ASN A 159 -21.44 -1.74 17.41
CA ASN A 159 -22.35 -2.50 16.55
C ASN A 159 -23.82 -2.40 17.00
N HIS A 160 -24.07 -2.24 18.31
CA HIS A 160 -25.42 -2.12 18.86
C HIS A 160 -26.06 -0.77 18.58
N VAL A 161 -25.25 0.28 18.43
CA VAL A 161 -25.70 1.67 18.29
C VAL A 161 -25.44 2.24 16.90
N TRP A 162 -24.73 1.50 16.04
CA TRP A 162 -24.29 1.98 14.73
C TRP A 162 -25.47 2.36 13.83
N ARG A 163 -26.40 1.42 13.61
CA ARG A 163 -27.58 1.65 12.74
C ARG A 163 -28.54 2.69 13.33
N ASP A 164 -28.70 2.68 14.65
CA ASP A 164 -29.53 3.62 15.41
C ASP A 164 -28.93 3.77 16.81
N PRO A 165 -28.56 4.99 17.25
CA PRO A 165 -28.81 6.29 16.62
C PRO A 165 -27.62 6.88 15.84
N VAL A 166 -26.46 6.21 15.76
CA VAL A 166 -25.20 6.83 15.31
C VAL A 166 -25.26 7.26 13.83
N VAL A 167 -25.54 6.34 12.90
CA VAL A 167 -25.55 6.63 11.46
C VAL A 167 -26.52 7.77 11.10
N PRO A 168 -27.80 7.77 11.55
CA PRO A 168 -28.72 8.88 11.26
C PRO A 168 -28.21 10.23 11.76
N ARG A 169 -27.62 10.29 12.95
CA ARG A 169 -27.08 11.54 13.53
C ARG A 169 -25.87 12.04 12.76
N ILE A 170 -24.94 11.15 12.39
CA ILE A 170 -23.77 11.51 11.57
C ILE A 170 -24.22 12.04 10.20
N MET A 171 -25.15 11.34 9.53
CA MET A 171 -25.69 11.77 8.24
C MET A 171 -26.40 13.13 8.34
N ALA A 172 -27.17 13.36 9.40
CA ALA A 172 -27.82 14.66 9.64
C ALA A 172 -26.80 15.78 9.87
N SER A 173 -25.76 15.53 10.66
CA SER A 173 -24.67 16.48 10.91
C SER A 173 -23.92 16.85 9.61
N MET A 174 -23.53 15.84 8.82
CA MET A 174 -22.88 16.06 7.52
C MET A 174 -23.77 16.87 6.57
N LYS A 175 -25.07 16.53 6.49
CA LYS A 175 -26.04 17.25 5.66
C LYS A 175 -26.19 18.72 6.08
N ALA A 176 -26.23 19.00 7.39
CA ALA A 176 -26.31 20.36 7.91
C ALA A 176 -25.09 21.21 7.54
N ARG A 177 -23.93 20.57 7.37
CA ARG A 177 -22.68 21.19 6.91
C ARG A 177 -22.52 21.20 5.38
N GLY A 178 -23.51 20.75 4.63
CA GLY A 178 -23.47 20.69 3.17
C GLY A 178 -22.57 19.59 2.60
N LEU A 179 -22.08 18.66 3.43
CA LEU A 179 -21.21 17.57 3.00
C LEU A 179 -22.02 16.49 2.27
N LYS A 180 -21.55 16.10 1.09
CA LYS A 180 -22.19 15.06 0.27
C LYS A 180 -21.51 13.72 0.51
N CYS A 181 -22.03 12.96 1.46
CA CYS A 181 -21.55 11.61 1.76
C CYS A 181 -21.88 10.63 0.61
N SER A 182 -20.86 9.90 0.15
CA SER A 182 -20.97 8.77 -0.78
C SER A 182 -21.08 7.45 -0.02
N MET A 183 -20.35 7.31 1.09
CA MET A 183 -20.28 6.08 1.87
C MET A 183 -19.95 6.39 3.34
N LEU A 184 -20.59 5.67 4.26
CA LEU A 184 -20.33 5.74 5.69
C LEU A 184 -20.29 4.33 6.25
N MET A 185 -19.13 3.88 6.72
CA MET A 185 -18.97 2.54 7.30
C MET A 185 -18.00 2.54 8.48
N THR A 186 -17.93 1.41 9.17
CA THR A 186 -16.94 1.14 10.20
C THR A 186 -15.94 0.11 9.69
N ALA A 187 -14.65 0.37 9.86
CA ALA A 187 -13.58 -0.55 9.51
C ALA A 187 -12.57 -0.68 10.65
N ARG A 188 -11.75 -1.73 10.61
CA ARG A 188 -10.46 -1.78 11.30
C ARG A 188 -9.42 -2.09 10.24
N PHE A 189 -8.36 -1.31 10.20
CA PHE A 189 -7.22 -1.65 9.35
C PHE A 189 -6.23 -2.49 10.14
N SER A 190 -5.70 -3.53 9.51
CA SER A 190 -4.50 -4.18 10.01
C SER A 190 -3.32 -3.91 9.10
N THR A 191 -2.14 -3.90 9.68
CA THR A 191 -0.87 -3.80 8.97
C THR A 191 0.00 -4.97 9.38
N VAL A 192 0.49 -5.71 8.39
CA VAL A 192 1.49 -6.77 8.59
C VAL A 192 2.83 -6.22 8.15
N GLU A 193 3.85 -6.26 8.99
CA GLU A 193 5.24 -5.97 8.59
C GLU A 193 6.03 -7.28 8.54
N GLU A 194 7.11 -7.35 7.75
CA GLU A 194 7.92 -8.58 7.71
C GLU A 194 8.45 -8.93 9.10
N GLY A 195 8.30 -10.21 9.47
CA GLY A 195 8.84 -10.74 10.73
C GLY A 195 8.11 -10.21 11.96
N LYS A 196 6.99 -9.50 11.77
CA LYS A 196 6.13 -9.01 12.83
C LYS A 196 4.73 -9.58 12.69
N ASP A 197 4.08 -9.73 13.84
CA ASP A 197 2.67 -10.09 13.88
C ASP A 197 1.80 -8.97 13.30
N GLU A 198 0.65 -9.38 12.77
CA GLU A 198 -0.38 -8.46 12.29
C GLU A 198 -0.78 -7.49 13.41
N THR A 199 -0.55 -6.20 13.17
CA THR A 199 -0.97 -5.14 14.09
C THR A 199 -2.33 -4.64 13.67
N ARG A 200 -3.31 -4.72 14.58
CA ARG A 200 -4.68 -4.26 14.31
C ARG A 200 -4.86 -2.84 14.85
N GLY A 201 -5.22 -1.93 13.96
CA GLY A 201 -5.52 -0.54 14.29
C GLY A 201 -6.86 -0.36 15.02
N PRO A 202 -7.16 0.89 15.42
CA PRO A 202 -8.40 1.24 16.11
C PRO A 202 -9.63 1.05 15.22
N VAL A 203 -10.82 1.16 15.83
CA VAL A 203 -12.07 1.25 15.06
C VAL A 203 -12.06 2.58 14.30
N VAL A 204 -12.27 2.50 12.99
CA VAL A 204 -12.33 3.65 12.09
C VAL A 204 -13.77 3.85 11.62
N VAL A 205 -14.32 5.04 11.81
CA VAL A 205 -15.46 5.54 11.04
C VAL A 205 -14.91 6.04 9.71
N TRP A 206 -15.09 5.24 8.67
CA TRP A 206 -14.50 5.44 7.35
C TRP A 206 -15.52 6.07 6.41
N ILE A 207 -15.27 7.32 6.02
CA ILE A 207 -16.26 8.17 5.34
C ILE A 207 -15.74 8.58 3.97
N ALA A 208 -16.49 8.20 2.94
CA ALA A 208 -16.28 8.68 1.58
C ALA A 208 -17.18 9.89 1.31
N VAL A 209 -16.61 10.99 0.86
CA VAL A 209 -17.36 12.15 0.34
C VAL A 209 -17.32 12.17 -1.18
N ARG A 210 -18.31 12.79 -1.81
CA ARG A 210 -18.37 12.90 -3.26
C ARG A 210 -17.18 13.72 -3.77
N PRO A 211 -16.46 13.24 -4.79
CA PRO A 211 -15.30 13.94 -5.33
C PRO A 211 -15.63 15.38 -5.74
N ASN A 212 -14.71 16.31 -5.48
CA ASN A 212 -14.80 17.72 -5.85
C ASN A 212 -16.02 18.46 -5.25
N THR A 213 -16.52 18.02 -4.10
CA THR A 213 -17.65 18.68 -3.43
C THR A 213 -17.32 19.27 -2.06
N THR A 214 -16.12 19.03 -1.56
CA THR A 214 -15.63 19.52 -0.27
C THR A 214 -14.10 19.51 -0.26
N ASP A 215 -13.49 19.99 0.82
CA ASP A 215 -12.04 20.04 1.00
C ASP A 215 -11.63 19.52 2.38
N ALA A 216 -10.32 19.40 2.61
CA ALA A 216 -9.76 18.89 3.87
C ALA A 216 -10.17 19.72 5.09
N ALA A 217 -10.31 21.04 4.95
CA ALA A 217 -10.69 21.93 6.05
C ALA A 217 -12.14 21.71 6.48
N ALA A 218 -13.06 21.59 5.52
CA ALA A 218 -14.47 21.34 5.78
C ALA A 218 -14.69 19.99 6.48
N VAL A 219 -13.98 18.93 6.07
CA VAL A 219 -14.10 17.61 6.73
C VAL A 219 -13.42 17.57 8.10
N ARG A 220 -12.29 18.29 8.28
CA ARG A 220 -11.71 18.52 9.61
C ARG A 220 -12.71 19.18 10.54
N ASP A 221 -13.34 20.27 10.09
CA ASP A 221 -14.27 21.06 10.92
C ASP A 221 -15.58 20.31 11.23
N ALA A 222 -15.94 19.31 10.42
CA ALA A 222 -17.06 18.41 10.67
C ALA A 222 -16.73 17.26 11.63
N THR A 223 -15.44 16.90 11.76
CA THR A 223 -15.00 15.73 12.55
C THR A 223 -15.39 15.83 14.04
N PRO A 224 -15.25 16.98 14.74
CA PRO A 224 -15.67 17.09 16.14
C PRO A 224 -17.15 16.77 16.40
N ASP A 225 -18.06 17.09 15.46
CA ASP A 225 -19.47 16.75 15.63
C ASP A 225 -19.69 15.23 15.56
N ILE A 226 -18.99 14.53 14.69
CA ILE A 226 -19.05 13.06 14.58
C ILE A 226 -18.51 12.41 15.84
N LEU A 227 -17.36 12.88 16.33
CA LEU A 227 -16.77 12.38 17.58
C LEU A 227 -17.70 12.63 18.77
N ARG A 228 -18.37 13.79 18.84
CA ARG A 228 -19.38 14.08 19.87
C ARG A 228 -20.58 13.14 19.78
N ILE A 229 -21.11 12.88 18.59
CA ILE A 229 -22.22 11.92 18.40
C ILE A 229 -21.84 10.52 18.92
N LEU A 230 -20.60 10.08 18.69
CA LEU A 230 -20.09 8.81 19.17
C LEU A 230 -19.90 8.83 20.70
N ALA A 231 -19.35 9.92 21.24
CA ALA A 231 -19.17 10.10 22.68
C ALA A 231 -20.50 10.15 23.45
N ASP A 232 -21.56 10.74 22.89
CA ASP A 232 -22.90 10.78 23.49
C ASP A 232 -23.49 9.37 23.70
N VAL A 233 -23.05 8.39 22.92
CA VAL A 233 -23.39 6.96 23.09
C VAL A 233 -22.25 6.15 23.71
N GLN A 234 -21.33 6.83 24.40
CA GLN A 234 -20.20 6.25 25.14
C GLN A 234 -19.20 5.49 24.26
N ILE A 235 -19.09 5.85 22.97
CA ILE A 235 -18.08 5.34 22.05
C ILE A 235 -16.99 6.39 21.90
N THR A 236 -15.85 6.20 22.55
CA THR A 236 -14.75 7.18 22.60
C THR A 236 -13.46 6.70 21.92
N ASP A 237 -13.28 5.39 21.77
CA ASP A 237 -12.09 4.78 21.16
C ASP A 237 -12.31 4.53 19.66
N VAL A 238 -12.41 5.62 18.90
CA VAL A 238 -12.70 5.62 17.45
C VAL A 238 -11.92 6.72 16.74
N VAL A 239 -11.46 6.40 15.54
CA VAL A 239 -10.83 7.35 14.61
C VAL A 239 -11.82 7.66 13.50
N VAL A 240 -11.90 8.91 13.06
CA VAL A 240 -12.68 9.31 11.88
C VAL A 240 -11.70 9.55 10.74
N GLU A 241 -11.86 8.83 9.63
CA GLU A 241 -11.04 8.98 8.43
C GLU A 241 -11.91 9.37 7.24
N TRP A 242 -11.47 10.37 6.49
CA TRP A 242 -12.16 10.92 5.33
C TRP A 242 -11.36 10.70 4.06
N TYR A 243 -12.07 10.37 2.98
CA TYR A 243 -11.49 10.27 1.65
C TYR A 243 -12.52 10.61 0.57
N GLU A 244 -12.08 10.89 -0.64
CA GLU A 244 -13.00 11.05 -1.78
C GLU A 244 -13.34 9.69 -2.40
N GLY A 245 -14.62 9.45 -2.65
CA GLY A 245 -15.07 8.24 -3.33
C GLY A 245 -16.38 8.45 -4.07
N SER A 246 -16.47 7.95 -5.30
CA SER A 246 -17.72 7.85 -6.06
C SER A 246 -18.38 6.50 -5.83
N VAL A 247 -19.71 6.48 -5.89
CA VAL A 247 -20.48 5.24 -6.00
C VAL A 247 -20.81 5.04 -7.46
N ASP A 248 -20.21 4.04 -8.08
CA ASP A 248 -20.57 3.63 -9.42
C ASP A 248 -21.65 2.56 -9.36
N ARG A 249 -22.67 2.69 -10.20
CA ARG A 249 -23.59 1.58 -10.44
C ARG A 249 -22.82 0.49 -11.16
N MET A 250 -22.79 -0.71 -10.58
CA MET A 250 -22.48 -1.90 -11.37
C MET A 250 -23.58 -2.04 -12.42
N VAL A 251 -23.24 -1.72 -13.66
CA VAL A 251 -24.03 -2.14 -14.82
C VAL A 251 -23.77 -3.64 -14.97
N ASP A 252 -24.84 -4.42 -15.11
CA ASP A 252 -24.74 -5.85 -15.38
C ASP A 252 -23.79 -6.05 -16.56
N LEU A 253 -22.75 -6.88 -16.37
CA LEU A 253 -21.84 -7.24 -17.45
C LEU A 253 -22.67 -7.92 -18.56
N PRO A 254 -22.43 -7.58 -19.85
CA PRO A 254 -23.12 -8.22 -20.97
C PRO A 254 -22.86 -9.74 -21.04
#